data_AF-A0A1I0HNG6-F1
#
_entry.id   AF-A0A1I0HNG6-F1
#
_cell.length_a   1.000
_cell.length_b   1.000
_cell.length_c   1.000
_cell.angle_alpha   90.00
_cell.angle_beta   90.00
_cell.angle_gamma   90.00
#
_symmetry.space_group_name_H-M   'P 1'
#
loop_
_entity.id
_entity.type
_entity.pdbx_description
1 polymer ?
#
loop_
_entity_poly.entity_id
_entity_poly.type
_entity_poly.pdbx_seq_one_letter_code
_entity_poly.pdbx_strand_id
1 'polypeptide(L)' 'RKAAKHVNLVNIGTHTLRKTFGYHLYKQTGDVALLQKILNHSDPAFTLRYIGIDQDAMNKAIKEFKI' A
#
# COMPACT_ATOMS: atom_id res chain seq x y z
N ARG A 1 -0.69 12.96 14.84
CA ARG A 1 0.76 13.25 14.59
C ARG A 1 1.67 13.11 15.82
N LYS A 2 1.19 13.22 17.07
CA LYS A 2 2.03 13.05 18.28
C LYS A 2 2.80 11.72 18.30
N ALA A 3 2.12 10.60 18.04
CA ALA A 3 2.75 9.27 17.96
C ALA A 3 3.86 9.20 16.90
N ALA A 4 3.58 9.66 15.67
CA ALA A 4 4.58 9.69 14.60
C ALA A 4 5.83 10.52 14.97
N LYS A 5 5.65 11.68 15.61
CA LYS A 5 6.76 12.52 16.10
C LYS A 5 7.60 11.80 17.15
N HIS A 6 6.96 11.06 18.06
CA HIS A 6 7.66 10.33 19.12
C HIS A 6 8.61 9.25 18.57
N VAL A 7 8.31 8.72 17.38
CA VAL A 7 9.13 7.71 16.69
C VAL A 7 9.87 8.27 15.47
N ASN A 8 10.04 9.60 15.38
CA ASN A 8 10.73 10.30 14.28
C ASN A 8 10.22 9.98 12.87
N LEU A 9 8.93 9.62 12.73
CA LEU A 9 8.30 9.41 11.43
C LEU A 9 7.73 10.72 10.87
N VAL A 10 8.15 11.05 9.65
CA VAL A 10 7.63 12.17 8.86
C VAL A 10 6.59 11.69 7.85
N ASN A 11 5.79 12.61 7.31
CA ASN A 11 4.79 12.33 6.25
C ASN A 11 3.71 11.29 6.60
N ILE A 12 3.36 11.15 7.88
CA ILE A 12 2.25 10.31 8.33
C ILE A 12 0.92 11.07 8.26
N GLY A 13 0.00 10.57 7.42
CA GLY A 13 -1.39 11.02 7.29
C GLY A 13 -2.38 10.07 7.93
N THR A 14 -3.67 10.44 7.91
CA THR A 14 -4.78 9.65 8.49
C THR A 14 -4.92 8.26 7.84
N HIS A 15 -4.57 8.15 6.57
CA HIS A 15 -4.66 6.89 5.80
C HIS A 15 -3.38 6.06 5.83
N THR A 16 -2.25 6.57 6.34
CA THR A 16 -0.96 5.89 6.22
C THR A 16 -0.99 4.50 6.83
N LEU A 17 -1.51 4.35 8.06
CA LEU A 17 -1.60 3.04 8.72
C LEU A 17 -2.49 2.05 7.96
N ARG A 18 -3.62 2.52 7.43
CA ARG A 18 -4.54 1.68 6.63
C ARG A 18 -3.85 1.17 5.36
N LYS A 19 -3.11 2.04 4.67
CA LYS A 19 -2.32 1.69 3.47
C LYS A 19 -1.20 0.73 3.81
N THR A 20 -0.44 0.99 4.88
CA THR A 20 0.66 0.14 5.35
C THR A 20 0.17 -1.27 5.71
N PHE A 21 -0.94 -1.36 6.46
CA PHE A 21 -1.57 -2.64 6.77
C PHE A 21 -1.96 -3.40 5.48
N GLY A 22 -2.65 -2.71 4.56
CA GLY A 22 -3.08 -3.33 3.31
C GLY A 22 -1.92 -3.79 2.43
N TYR A 23 -0.85 -3.00 2.33
CA TYR A 23 0.36 -3.34 1.59
C TYR A 23 1.01 -4.62 2.12
N HIS A 24 1.22 -4.71 3.44
CA HIS A 24 1.85 -5.89 4.04
C HIS A 24 0.97 -7.13 3.97
N LEU A 25 -0.34 -6.99 4.19
CA LEU A 25 -1.26 -8.11 4.04
C LEU A 25 -1.25 -8.65 2.60
N TYR A 26 -1.29 -7.76 1.59
CA TYR A 26 -1.21 -8.18 0.19
C TYR A 26 0.10 -8.88 -0.14
N LYS A 27 1.25 -8.35 0.33
CA LYS A 27 2.56 -8.99 0.11
C LYS A 27 2.64 -10.40 0.72
N GLN A 28 1.90 -10.66 1.79
CA GLN A 28 1.87 -11.98 2.45
C GLN A 28 0.90 -12.95 1.80
N THR A 29 -0.29 -12.49 1.39
CA THR A 29 -1.38 -13.37 0.95
C THR A 29 -1.60 -13.38 -0.56
N GLY A 30 -1.26 -12.30 -1.26
CA GLY A 30 -1.64 -12.07 -2.65
C GLY A 30 -3.14 -11.88 -2.88
N ASP A 31 -3.96 -11.82 -1.82
CA ASP A 31 -5.42 -11.82 -1.93
C ASP A 31 -6.00 -10.39 -1.93
N VAL A 32 -6.22 -9.85 -3.13
CA VAL A 32 -6.83 -8.53 -3.32
C VAL A 32 -8.32 -8.51 -2.96
N ALA A 33 -9.03 -9.63 -3.13
CA ALA A 33 -10.47 -9.71 -2.87
C ALA A 33 -10.76 -9.65 -1.37
N LEU A 34 -9.93 -10.32 -0.56
CA LEU A 34 -9.94 -10.19 0.89
C LEU A 34 -9.67 -8.74 1.31
N LEU A 35 -8.66 -8.11 0.71
CA LEU A 35 -8.32 -6.72 1.02
C LEU A 35 -9.43 -5.74 0.66
N GLN A 36 -10.11 -5.92 -0.47
CA GLN A 36 -11.27 -5.10 -0.83
C GLN A 36 -12.36 -5.15 0.23
N LYS A 37 -12.66 -6.36 0.75
CA LYS A 37 -13.66 -6.54 1.81
C LYS A 37 -13.22 -5.84 3.09
N ILE A 38 -11.98 -6.05 3.53
CA ILE A 38 -11.43 -5.41 4.73
C ILE A 38 -11.38 -3.87 4.59
N LEU A 39 -11.01 -3.40 3.40
CA LEU A 39 -10.83 -1.98 3.11
C LEU A 39 -12.12 -1.30 2.61
N ASN A 40 -13.22 -2.05 2.46
CA ASN A 40 -14.49 -1.56 1.93
C ASN A 40 -14.33 -0.78 0.61
N HIS A 41 -13.57 -1.34 -0.32
CA HIS A 41 -13.35 -0.75 -1.65
C HIS A 41 -14.17 -1.49 -2.71
N SER A 42 -14.80 -0.74 -3.61
CA SER A 42 -15.64 -1.29 -4.67
C SER A 42 -14.84 -1.91 -5.83
N ASP A 43 -13.57 -1.55 -5.97
CA ASP A 43 -12.72 -1.95 -7.11
C ASP A 43 -11.36 -2.53 -6.64
N PRO A 44 -10.95 -3.72 -7.11
CA PRO A 44 -9.64 -4.28 -6.80
C PRO A 44 -8.50 -3.40 -7.32
N ALA A 45 -8.65 -2.79 -8.50
CA ALA A 45 -7.62 -1.92 -9.06
C ALA A 45 -7.41 -0.68 -8.18
N PHE A 46 -8.51 -0.06 -7.73
CA PHE A 46 -8.43 0.99 -6.72
C PHE A 46 -7.70 0.53 -5.45
N THR A 47 -7.91 -0.71 -5.01
CA THR A 47 -7.26 -1.26 -3.82
C THR A 47 -5.75 -1.38 -3.97
N LEU A 48 -5.28 -1.98 -5.08
CA LEU A 48 -3.84 -2.14 -5.36
C LEU A 48 -3.13 -0.79 -5.49
N ARG A 49 -3.77 0.17 -6.16
CA ARG A 49 -3.27 1.55 -6.24
C ARG A 49 -3.26 2.24 -4.88
N TYR A 50 -4.32 2.08 -4.08
CA TYR A 50 -4.45 2.71 -2.77
C TYR A 50 -3.34 2.30 -1.80
N ILE A 51 -2.98 1.01 -1.79
CA ILE A 51 -1.93 0.45 -0.94
C ILE A 51 -0.52 0.61 -1.53
N GLY A 52 -0.40 1.04 -2.78
CA GLY A 52 0.88 1.34 -3.43
C GLY A 52 1.58 0.15 -4.09
N ILE A 53 0.90 -0.99 -4.27
CA ILE A 53 1.46 -2.17 -4.94
C ILE A 53 1.74 -1.89 -6.42
N ASP A 54 0.81 -1.21 -7.10
CA ASP A 54 0.99 -0.87 -8.52
C ASP A 54 2.22 0.00 -8.75
N GLN A 55 2.43 0.99 -7.86
CA GLN A 55 3.59 1.87 -7.94
C GLN A 55 4.90 1.12 -7.70
N ASP A 56 4.92 0.20 -6.72
CA ASP A 56 6.08 -0.64 -6.41
C ASP A 56 6.42 -1.55 -7.61
N ALA A 57 5.41 -2.17 -8.24
CA ALA A 57 5.56 -3.00 -9.43
C ALA A 57 6.10 -2.21 -10.64
N MET A 58 5.53 -1.03 -10.91
CA MET A 58 6.00 -0.15 -12.00
C MET A 58 7.45 0.29 -11.76
N ASN A 59 7.78 0.74 -10.54
CA ASN A 59 9.13 1.17 -10.19
C ASN A 59 10.15 0.03 -10.37
N LYS A 60 9.78 -1.19 -9.97
CA LYS A 60 10.62 -2.37 -10.16
C LYS A 60 10.84 -2.67 -11.64
N ALA A 61 9.78 -2.69 -12.44
CA ALA A 61 9.88 -2.94 -13.88
C ALA A 61 10.78 -1.92 -14.59
N ILE A 62 10.61 -0.62 -14.29
CA ILE A 62 11.45 0.46 -14.85
C ILE A 62 12.92 0.28 -14.44
N LYS A 63 13.19 -0.10 -13.19
CA LYS A 63 14.56 -0.30 -12.68
C LYS A 63 15.26 -1.51 -13.32
N GLU A 64 14.51 -2.58 -13.60
CA GLU A 64 15.04 -3.81 -14.19
C GLU A 64 15.22 -3.71 -15.70
N PHE A 65 14.47 -2.83 -16.36
CA PHE A 65 14.59 -2.57 -17.78
C PHE A 65 15.94 -1.91 -18.11
N LYS A 66 16.80 -2.64 -18.83
CA LYS A 66 18.09 -2.16 -19.35
C LYS A 66 18.03 -2.14 -20.88
N ILE A 67 18.34 -0.98 -21.47
CA ILE A 67 18.62 -0.80 -22.90
C ILE A 67 20.13 -0.59 -23.04
#